data_AF-A0A7D3Y0F6-F1
#
_entry.id   AF-A0A7D3Y0F6-F1
#
_cell.length_a   1.000
_cell.length_b   1.000
_cell.length_c   1.000
_cell.angle_alpha   90.00
_cell.angle_beta   90.00
_cell.angle_gamma   90.00
#
_symmetry.space_group_name_H-M   'P 1'
#
loop_
_entity.id
_entity.type
_entity.pdbx_description
1 polymer ?
#
loop_
_entity_poly.entity_id
_entity_poly.type
_entity_poly.pdbx_seq_one_letter_code
_entity_poly.pdbx_strand_id
1 'polypeptide(L)'
;MKQKEDSQVDLKVQPSTKGTEELTRGVRIFRIAFACLATIFAVCIIVQIFIAGLAVFVSPVNWMRHRMFAHLFNALPLIMLILSFVGRLPRKISWKSFGLFVLMYTMYITANITVILPFAAAVHPLIAMLLFWVSISIVMKAWSLAIKRIR
;
A
#
# COMPACT_ATOMS: atom_id res chain seq x y z
N MET A 1 74.70 -13.07 0.72
CA MET A 1 73.52 -12.61 -0.04
C MET A 1 72.51 -13.76 -0.11
N LYS A 2 71.43 -13.72 0.67
CA LYS A 2 70.23 -14.53 0.43
C LYS A 2 69.04 -13.77 1.02
N GLN A 3 68.32 -13.12 0.14
CA GLN A 3 67.24 -12.18 0.42
C GLN A 3 66.00 -12.97 0.83
N LYS A 4 65.36 -12.51 1.91
CA LYS A 4 64.25 -13.10 2.63
C LYS A 4 62.98 -13.00 1.78
N GLU A 5 62.26 -14.11 1.68
CA GLU A 5 60.98 -14.29 0.99
C GLU A 5 59.90 -13.35 1.57
N ASP A 6 59.33 -12.50 0.73
CA ASP A 6 58.18 -11.65 1.07
C ASP A 6 56.93 -12.52 1.24
N SER A 7 56.61 -12.88 2.48
CA SER A 7 55.28 -13.38 2.84
C SER A 7 54.25 -12.25 2.66
N GLN A 8 53.61 -12.21 1.49
CA GLN A 8 52.31 -11.55 1.33
C GLN A 8 51.31 -12.20 2.30
N VAL A 9 50.99 -11.47 3.37
CA VAL A 9 49.82 -11.75 4.21
C VAL A 9 48.59 -11.27 3.43
N ASP A 10 47.89 -12.21 2.80
CA ASP A 10 46.56 -12.00 2.20
C ASP A 10 45.57 -11.66 3.33
N LEU A 11 45.48 -10.39 3.68
CA LEU A 11 44.49 -9.88 4.62
C LEU A 11 43.13 -9.86 3.92
N LYS A 12 42.48 -11.02 3.88
CA LYS A 12 41.10 -11.16 3.43
C LYS A 12 40.17 -10.45 4.41
N VAL A 13 40.00 -9.15 4.22
CA VAL A 13 39.05 -8.31 4.97
C VAL A 13 37.64 -8.85 4.72
N GLN A 14 37.13 -9.63 5.66
CA GLN A 14 35.75 -10.10 5.62
C GLN A 14 34.81 -8.90 5.89
N PRO A 15 33.86 -8.60 5.01
CA PRO A 15 32.92 -7.50 5.25
C PRO A 15 32.06 -7.81 6.49
N SER A 16 31.93 -6.81 7.37
CA SER A 16 31.15 -6.89 8.60
C SER A 16 29.68 -7.26 8.33
N THR A 17 29.32 -8.50 8.65
CA THR A 17 28.00 -9.10 8.40
C THR A 17 26.88 -8.53 9.28
N LYS A 18 27.22 -7.93 10.43
CA LYS A 18 26.25 -7.33 11.36
C LYS A 18 25.46 -6.19 10.75
N GLY A 19 26.11 -5.29 9.99
CA GLY A 19 25.44 -4.14 9.37
C GLY A 19 24.45 -4.55 8.28
N THR A 20 24.78 -5.60 7.52
CA THR A 20 23.90 -6.15 6.48
C THR A 20 22.68 -6.88 7.05
N GLU A 21 22.81 -7.55 8.20
CA GLU A 21 21.67 -8.23 8.84
C GLU A 21 20.65 -7.24 9.44
N GLU A 22 21.12 -6.19 10.11
CA GLU A 22 20.29 -5.11 10.66
C GLU A 22 19.47 -4.40 9.55
N LEU A 23 20.13 -4.03 8.45
CA LEU A 23 19.48 -3.43 7.27
C LEU A 23 18.42 -4.36 6.67
N THR A 24 18.71 -5.67 6.59
CA THR A 24 17.78 -6.67 6.04
C THR A 24 16.57 -6.89 6.94
N ARG A 25 16.78 -6.88 8.28
CA ARG A 25 15.71 -7.04 9.27
C ARG A 25 14.78 -5.81 9.28
N GLY A 26 15.33 -4.60 9.20
CA GLY A 26 14.55 -3.36 9.08
C GLY A 26 13.67 -3.34 7.84
N VAL A 27 14.22 -3.65 6.66
CA VAL A 27 13.47 -3.71 5.40
C VAL A 27 12.32 -4.74 5.46
N ARG A 28 12.51 -5.86 6.15
CA ARG A 28 11.46 -6.87 6.33
C ARG A 28 10.29 -6.35 7.18
N ILE A 29 10.58 -5.65 8.27
CA ILE A 29 9.55 -5.04 9.14
C ILE A 29 8.70 -4.05 8.34
N PHE A 30 9.33 -3.18 7.54
CA PHE A 30 8.60 -2.24 6.68
C PHE A 30 7.71 -2.93 5.65
N ARG A 31 8.18 -4.03 5.04
CA ARG A 31 7.36 -4.81 4.08
C ARG A 31 6.14 -5.44 4.74
N ILE A 32 6.30 -6.01 5.93
CA ILE A 32 5.18 -6.60 6.69
C ILE A 32 4.20 -5.50 7.10
N ALA A 33 4.70 -4.38 7.64
CA ALA A 33 3.86 -3.24 8.02
C ALA A 33 3.06 -2.71 6.83
N PHE A 34 3.69 -2.56 5.66
CA PHE A 34 2.99 -2.17 4.42
C PHE A 34 1.95 -3.22 3.98
N ALA A 35 2.25 -4.51 4.07
CA ALA A 35 1.31 -5.58 3.72
C ALA A 35 0.08 -5.60 4.65
N CYS A 36 0.29 -5.43 5.96
CA CYS A 36 -0.79 -5.28 6.94
C CYS A 36 -1.64 -4.06 6.63
N LEU A 37 -1.02 -2.91 6.37
CA LEU A 37 -1.73 -1.66 6.05
C LEU A 37 -2.55 -1.78 4.76
N ALA A 38 -1.99 -2.41 3.72
CA ALA A 38 -2.71 -2.71 2.48
C ALA A 38 -3.92 -3.61 2.72
N THR A 39 -3.77 -4.61 3.59
CA THR A 39 -4.85 -5.55 3.93
C THR A 39 -5.97 -4.83 4.69
N ILE A 40 -5.63 -4.01 5.69
CA ILE A 40 -6.58 -3.18 6.42
C ILE A 40 -7.34 -2.27 5.46
N PHE A 41 -6.63 -1.61 4.54
CA PHE A 41 -7.24 -0.73 3.54
C PHE A 41 -8.22 -1.48 2.62
N ALA A 42 -7.88 -2.69 2.17
CA ALA A 42 -8.79 -3.52 1.39
C ALA A 42 -10.05 -3.91 2.17
N VAL A 43 -9.91 -4.27 3.46
CA VAL A 43 -11.05 -4.55 4.35
C VAL A 43 -11.93 -3.32 4.53
N CYS A 44 -11.34 -2.12 4.70
CA CYS A 44 -12.11 -0.87 4.76
C CYS A 44 -12.96 -0.65 3.50
N ILE A 45 -12.43 -0.95 2.31
CA ILE A 45 -13.21 -0.85 1.06
C ILE A 45 -14.40 -1.82 1.07
N ILE A 46 -14.21 -3.06 1.50
CA ILE A 46 -15.30 -4.05 1.59
C ILE A 46 -16.39 -3.55 2.54
N VAL A 47 -16.00 -3.05 3.72
CA VAL A 47 -16.94 -2.48 4.69
C VAL A 47 -17.69 -1.29 4.08
N GLN A 48 -17.03 -0.43 3.30
CA GLN A 48 -17.72 0.68 2.63
C GLN A 48 -18.77 0.22 1.63
N ILE A 49 -18.44 -0.77 0.80
CA ILE A 49 -19.36 -1.33 -0.18
C ILE A 49 -20.58 -1.92 0.54
N PHE A 50 -20.36 -2.61 1.67
CA PHE A 50 -21.44 -3.12 2.51
C PHE A 50 -22.33 -2.00 3.09
N ILE A 51 -21.75 -0.93 3.66
CA ILE A 51 -22.53 0.20 4.20
C ILE A 51 -23.31 0.93 3.09
N ALA A 52 -22.74 1.06 1.88
CA ALA A 52 -23.45 1.58 0.73
C ALA A 52 -24.64 0.67 0.34
N GLY A 53 -24.45 -0.64 0.37
CA GLY A 53 -25.53 -1.61 0.22
C GLY A 53 -26.64 -1.44 1.26
N LEU A 54 -26.30 -1.26 2.53
CA LEU A 54 -27.28 -0.94 3.58
C LEU A 54 -28.01 0.38 3.31
N ALA A 55 -27.34 1.35 2.70
CA ALA A 55 -27.94 2.64 2.36
C ALA A 55 -28.95 2.54 1.20
N VAL A 56 -28.69 1.66 0.24
CA VAL A 56 -29.58 1.39 -0.90
C VAL A 56 -30.75 0.48 -0.51
N PHE A 57 -30.48 -0.62 0.18
CA PHE A 57 -31.47 -1.70 0.37
C PHE A 57 -32.18 -1.66 1.73
N VAL A 58 -31.61 -1.02 2.75
CA VAL A 58 -32.16 -1.05 4.12
C VAL A 58 -32.68 0.32 4.55
N SER A 59 -31.83 1.36 4.54
CA SER A 59 -32.23 2.70 4.94
C SER A 59 -31.26 3.79 4.45
N PRO A 60 -31.75 4.88 3.84
CA PRO A 60 -30.92 6.01 3.40
C PRO A 60 -30.10 6.67 4.52
N VAL A 61 -30.48 6.53 5.79
CA VAL A 61 -29.69 7.03 6.94
C VAL A 61 -28.27 6.45 6.95
N ASN A 62 -28.07 5.26 6.39
CA ASN A 62 -26.75 4.64 6.31
C ASN A 62 -25.78 5.39 5.37
N TRP A 63 -26.25 6.28 4.50
CA TRP A 63 -25.37 7.17 3.72
C TRP A 63 -24.53 8.08 4.63
N MET A 64 -25.06 8.48 5.79
CA MET A 64 -24.30 9.21 6.80
C MET A 64 -23.15 8.36 7.34
N ARG A 65 -23.42 7.08 7.64
CA ARG A 65 -22.40 6.12 8.12
C ARG A 65 -21.34 5.87 7.05
N HIS A 66 -21.74 5.71 5.79
CA HIS A 66 -20.84 5.55 4.64
C HIS A 66 -19.87 6.74 4.52
N ARG A 67 -20.39 7.97 4.57
CA ARG A 67 -19.56 9.18 4.51
C ARG A 67 -18.63 9.33 5.70
N MET A 68 -19.14 9.15 6.93
CA MET A 68 -18.32 9.23 8.14
C MET A 68 -17.19 8.20 8.13
N PHE A 69 -17.49 6.96 7.73
CA PHE A 69 -16.48 5.93 7.61
C PHE A 69 -15.45 6.28 6.54
N ALA A 70 -15.83 6.92 5.42
CA ALA A 70 -14.90 7.34 4.36
C ALA A 70 -13.88 8.36 4.87
N HIS A 71 -14.33 9.31 5.68
CA HIS A 71 -13.46 10.31 6.29
C HIS A 71 -12.45 9.69 7.27
N LEU A 72 -12.86 8.65 8.02
CA LEU A 72 -12.00 8.00 9.00
C LEU A 72 -10.73 7.39 8.38
N PHE A 73 -10.83 6.81 7.18
CA PHE A 73 -9.70 6.10 6.56
C PHE A 73 -9.17 6.75 5.27
N ASN A 74 -9.58 7.98 4.94
CA ASN A 74 -9.08 8.69 3.76
C ASN A 74 -7.55 8.90 3.75
N ALA A 75 -6.93 8.87 4.93
CA ALA A 75 -5.50 9.07 5.11
C ALA A 75 -4.69 7.80 4.85
N LEU A 76 -5.32 6.61 4.87
CA LEU A 76 -4.61 5.33 4.69
C LEU A 76 -3.86 5.22 3.35
N PRO A 77 -4.45 5.57 2.18
CA PRO A 77 -3.73 5.56 0.91
C PRO A 77 -2.50 6.49 0.90
N LEU A 78 -2.59 7.64 1.58
CA LEU A 78 -1.49 8.59 1.69
C LEU A 78 -0.35 8.00 2.55
N ILE A 79 -0.68 7.40 3.69
CA ILE A 79 0.31 6.72 4.55
C ILE A 79 0.96 5.56 3.79
N MET A 80 0.18 4.76 3.06
CA MET A 80 0.70 3.70 2.20
C MET A 80 1.63 4.23 1.12
N LEU A 81 1.29 5.36 0.49
CA LEU A 81 2.13 5.99 -0.53
C LEU A 81 3.48 6.40 0.07
N ILE A 82 3.48 7.09 1.22
CA ILE A 82 4.71 7.50 1.93
C ILE A 82 5.54 6.28 2.31
N LEU A 83 4.92 5.25 2.92
CA LEU A 83 5.61 4.00 3.27
C LEU A 83 6.20 3.29 2.06
N SER A 84 5.58 3.42 0.88
CA SER A 84 6.10 2.81 -0.35
C SER A 84 7.44 3.39 -0.77
N PHE A 85 7.65 4.70 -0.55
CA PHE A 85 8.91 5.38 -0.82
C PHE A 85 9.95 5.11 0.27
N VAL A 86 9.56 5.22 1.54
CA VAL A 86 10.45 4.99 2.69
C VAL A 86 10.94 3.55 2.76
N GLY A 87 10.05 2.58 2.51
CA GLY A 87 10.35 1.16 2.50
C GLY A 87 11.14 0.67 1.28
N ARG A 88 11.53 1.57 0.36
CA ARG A 88 12.21 1.27 -0.91
C ARG A 88 11.55 0.10 -1.66
N LEU A 89 10.22 0.10 -1.70
CA LEU A 89 9.45 -0.94 -2.37
C LEU A 89 9.67 -0.84 -3.90
N PRO A 90 9.45 -1.94 -4.65
CA PRO A 90 9.59 -1.91 -6.10
C PRO A 90 8.72 -0.80 -6.71
N ARG A 91 9.25 -0.05 -7.69
CA ARG A 91 8.54 1.06 -8.37
C ARG A 91 7.11 0.70 -8.79
N LYS A 92 6.87 -0.54 -9.21
CA LYS A 92 5.55 -1.05 -9.59
C LYS A 92 4.51 -0.99 -8.45
N ILE A 93 4.92 -1.13 -7.19
CA ILE A 93 4.03 -1.01 -6.03
C ILE A 93 3.80 0.46 -5.69
N SER A 94 4.84 1.30 -5.71
CA SER A 94 4.69 2.75 -5.47
C SER A 94 3.75 3.40 -6.49
N TRP A 95 3.85 3.05 -7.77
CA TRP A 95 2.92 3.53 -8.81
C TRP A 95 1.48 3.08 -8.56
N LYS A 96 1.28 1.85 -8.05
CA LYS A 96 -0.06 1.37 -7.68
C LYS A 96 -0.60 2.09 -6.44
N SER A 97 0.24 2.36 -5.44
CA SER A 97 -0.13 3.16 -4.27
C SER A 97 -0.49 4.60 -4.66
N PHE A 98 0.25 5.19 -5.60
CA PHE A 98 -0.09 6.48 -6.16
C PHE A 98 -1.42 6.44 -6.90
N GLY A 99 -1.64 5.40 -7.73
CA GLY A 99 -2.92 5.16 -8.38
C GLY A 99 -4.08 5.04 -7.39
N LEU A 100 -3.90 4.31 -6.27
CA LEU A 100 -4.91 4.24 -5.20
C LEU A 100 -5.23 5.62 -4.61
N PHE A 101 -4.20 6.42 -4.35
CA PHE A 101 -4.38 7.77 -3.83
C PHE A 101 -5.20 8.64 -4.80
N VAL A 102 -4.84 8.63 -6.09
CA VAL A 102 -5.58 9.37 -7.13
C VAL A 102 -7.01 8.86 -7.28
N LEU A 103 -7.22 7.54 -7.31
CA LEU A 103 -8.55 6.93 -7.39
C LEU A 103 -9.43 7.31 -6.19
N MET A 104 -8.86 7.35 -4.98
CA MET A 104 -9.57 7.77 -3.77
C MET A 104 -10.05 9.23 -3.86
N TYR A 105 -9.20 10.15 -4.32
CA TYR A 105 -9.61 11.54 -4.51
C TYR A 105 -10.62 11.70 -5.64
N THR A 106 -10.49 10.92 -6.71
CA THR A 106 -11.47 10.89 -7.81
C THR A 106 -12.83 10.41 -7.31
N MET A 107 -12.88 9.40 -6.42
CA MET A 107 -14.11 8.97 -5.74
C MET A 107 -14.74 10.09 -4.92
N TYR A 108 -13.92 10.84 -4.18
CA TYR A 108 -14.39 11.94 -3.36
C TYR A 108 -15.02 13.03 -4.22
N ILE A 109 -14.37 13.41 -5.33
CA ILE A 109 -14.90 14.44 -6.25
C ILE A 109 -16.22 13.97 -6.86
N THR A 110 -16.24 12.77 -7.47
CA THR A 110 -17.43 12.21 -8.14
C THR A 110 -18.64 12.08 -7.21
N ALA A 111 -18.42 11.80 -5.92
CA ALA A 111 -19.49 11.73 -4.92
C ALA A 111 -20.05 13.09 -4.48
N ASN A 112 -19.32 14.20 -4.68
CA ASN A 112 -19.71 15.53 -4.21
C ASN A 112 -20.19 16.46 -5.34
N ILE A 113 -19.86 16.19 -6.61
CA ILE A 113 -20.29 17.01 -7.76
C ILE A 113 -21.65 16.61 -8.36
N THR A 114 -22.45 15.86 -7.60
CA THR A 114 -23.72 15.26 -8.07
C THR A 114 -24.74 16.30 -8.54
N VAL A 115 -24.68 17.52 -8.00
CA VAL A 115 -25.57 18.63 -8.35
C VAL A 115 -25.28 19.19 -9.75
N ILE A 116 -24.03 19.11 -10.21
CA ILE A 116 -23.57 19.70 -11.49
C ILE A 116 -23.51 18.64 -12.59
N LEU A 117 -23.07 17.42 -12.26
CA LEU A 117 -22.91 16.31 -13.20
C LEU A 117 -23.48 15.00 -12.62
N PRO A 118 -24.78 14.72 -12.77
CA PRO A 118 -25.42 13.51 -12.25
C PRO A 118 -24.77 12.22 -12.79
N PHE A 119 -24.30 12.23 -14.03
CA PHE A 119 -23.58 11.11 -14.64
C PHE A 119 -22.23 10.81 -13.95
N ALA A 120 -21.57 11.80 -13.36
CA ALA A 120 -20.34 11.57 -12.61
C ALA A 120 -20.60 10.74 -11.35
N ALA A 121 -21.78 10.88 -10.74
CA ALA A 121 -22.22 10.06 -9.61
C ALA A 121 -22.41 8.59 -10.02
N ALA A 122 -22.89 8.34 -11.24
CA ALA A 122 -23.06 6.98 -11.77
C ALA A 122 -21.73 6.27 -12.05
N VAL A 123 -20.64 7.01 -12.24
CA VAL A 123 -19.29 6.45 -12.41
C VAL A 123 -18.66 6.05 -11.06
N HIS A 124 -19.16 6.60 -9.94
CA HIS A 124 -18.62 6.33 -8.61
C HIS A 124 -18.52 4.82 -8.27
N PRO A 125 -19.54 3.97 -8.49
CA PRO A 125 -19.41 2.52 -8.26
C PRO A 125 -18.36 1.84 -9.14
N LEU A 126 -18.15 2.32 -10.37
CA LEU A 126 -17.11 1.79 -11.27
C LEU A 126 -15.71 2.08 -10.72
N ILE A 127 -15.51 3.30 -10.21
CA ILE A 127 -14.24 3.67 -9.56
C ILE A 127 -14.06 2.88 -8.25
N ALA A 128 -15.13 2.61 -7.49
CA ALA A 128 -15.05 1.73 -6.30
C ALA A 128 -14.53 0.34 -6.64
N MET A 129 -15.05 -0.27 -7.71
CA MET A 129 -14.61 -1.58 -8.16
C MET A 129 -13.14 -1.56 -8.60
N LEU A 130 -12.72 -0.53 -9.32
CA LEU A 130 -11.32 -0.37 -9.72
C LEU A 130 -10.40 -0.17 -8.49
N LEU A 131 -10.81 0.65 -7.53
CA LEU A 131 -10.09 0.87 -6.27
C LEU A 131 -9.93 -0.45 -5.50
N PHE A 132 -11.00 -1.24 -5.39
CA PHE A 132 -10.98 -2.57 -4.77
C PHE A 132 -10.00 -3.52 -5.48
N TRP A 133 -10.09 -3.61 -6.81
CA TRP A 133 -9.23 -4.47 -7.61
C TRP A 133 -7.74 -4.13 -7.47
N VAL A 134 -7.41 -2.83 -7.53
CA VAL A 134 -6.04 -2.35 -7.34
C VAL A 134 -5.56 -2.62 -5.92
N SER A 135 -6.42 -2.44 -4.92
CA SER A 135 -6.11 -2.71 -3.51
C SER A 135 -5.74 -4.18 -3.28
N ILE A 136 -6.58 -5.11 -3.72
CA ILE A 136 -6.30 -6.56 -3.63
C ILE A 136 -5.02 -6.92 -4.39
N SER A 137 -4.80 -6.34 -5.57
CA SER A 137 -3.57 -6.52 -6.33
C SER A 137 -2.31 -6.03 -5.60
N ILE A 138 -2.41 -5.03 -4.74
CA ILE A 138 -1.31 -4.57 -3.88
C ILE A 138 -1.13 -5.54 -2.71
N VAL A 139 -2.21 -5.96 -2.05
CA VAL A 139 -2.18 -6.94 -0.94
C VAL A 139 -1.43 -8.20 -1.35
N MET A 140 -1.81 -8.82 -2.47
CA MET A 140 -1.16 -10.04 -2.96
C MET A 140 0.34 -9.86 -3.20
N LYS A 141 0.74 -8.74 -3.81
CA LYS A 141 2.15 -8.44 -4.10
C LYS A 141 2.93 -8.09 -2.84
N ALA A 142 2.33 -7.35 -1.92
CA ALA A 142 2.94 -6.96 -0.66
C ALA A 142 3.24 -8.19 0.21
N TRP A 143 2.28 -9.11 0.34
CA TRP A 143 2.48 -10.37 1.04
C TRP A 143 3.51 -11.27 0.36
N SER A 144 3.51 -11.35 -0.97
CA SER A 144 4.55 -12.09 -1.71
C SER A 144 5.96 -11.56 -1.41
N LEU A 145 6.13 -10.23 -1.35
CA LEU A 145 7.42 -9.60 -1.03
C LEU A 145 7.81 -9.70 0.44
N ALA A 146 6.83 -9.80 1.34
CA ALA A 146 7.05 -10.00 2.76
C ALA A 146 7.46 -11.45 3.09
N ILE A 147 6.93 -12.43 2.33
CA ILE A 147 7.14 -13.87 2.54
C ILE A 147 8.34 -14.41 1.73
N LYS A 148 8.64 -13.87 0.54
CA LYS A 148 9.81 -14.33 -0.26
C LYS A 148 11.10 -14.13 0.53
N ARG A 149 11.57 -15.23 1.13
CA ARG A 149 12.91 -15.41 1.68
C ARG A 149 13.88 -15.11 0.54
N ILE A 150 14.76 -14.11 0.72
CA ILE A 150 15.83 -13.82 -0.22
C ILE A 150 16.62 -15.13 -0.38
N ARG A 151 16.62 -15.67 -1.59
CA ARG A 151 17.47 -16.80 -1.97
C ARG A 151 18.71 -16.22 -2.63
#